data_AF-A0A4U8VVZ6-F1
#
_entry.id   AF-A0A4U8VVZ6-F1
#
_cell.length_a   1.000
_cell.length_b   1.000
_cell.length_c   1.000
_cell.angle_alpha   90.00
_cell.angle_beta   90.00
_cell.angle_gamma   90.00
#
_symmetry.space_group_name_H-M   'P 1'
#
loop_
_entity.id
_entity.type
_entity.pdbx_description
1 polymer ?
#
loop_
_entity_poly.entity_id
_entity_poly.type
_entity_poly.pdbx_seq_one_letter_code
_entity_poly.pdbx_strand_id
1 'polypeptide(L)'
;MPERRWISRSTLVVAGACAAVLLTACGGESGTGSSDATGTTAVPTSLPATTPGATTPAPGTPLEVSDSAATALCEMIRPELSNWRVQGPTLGRIGLNAMVHDWALRNGAINAQVLADKQSIDRITTKACPEVRQEAIDALQLPDLASGLAF
;
A
#
# COMPACT_ATOMS: atom_id res chain seq x y z
N MET A 1 -6.15 -0.34 53.39
CA MET A 1 -5.06 -1.28 53.07
C MET A 1 -5.49 -2.14 51.88
N PRO A 2 -4.61 -2.53 50.93
CA PRO A 2 -3.20 -2.20 50.80
C PRO A 2 -2.83 -1.54 49.44
N GLU A 3 -1.89 -0.61 49.55
CA GLU A 3 -0.97 -0.18 48.49
C GLU A 3 -0.22 -1.40 47.92
N ARG A 4 -0.22 -1.60 46.61
CA ARG A 4 0.64 -2.60 45.96
C ARG A 4 1.82 -1.91 45.30
N ARG A 5 2.80 -1.58 46.14
CA ARG A 5 4.17 -1.24 45.73
C ARG A 5 4.81 -2.48 45.09
N TRP A 6 5.20 -2.39 43.82
CA TRP A 6 6.18 -3.33 43.25
C TRP A 6 7.39 -2.54 42.77
N ILE A 7 8.38 -2.45 43.65
CA ILE A 7 9.75 -2.03 43.33
C ILE A 7 10.60 -3.28 43.39
N SER A 8 11.29 -3.61 42.29
CA SER A 8 12.75 -3.83 42.19
C SER A 8 13.04 -4.58 40.88
N ARG A 9 13.66 -3.93 39.89
CA ARG A 9 15.12 -3.94 39.61
C ARG A 9 15.67 -5.33 39.30
N SER A 10 16.10 -5.54 38.05
CA SER A 10 17.50 -5.86 37.73
C SER A 10 17.74 -5.85 36.21
N THR A 11 18.76 -5.08 35.85
CA THR A 11 19.44 -4.91 34.56
C THR A 11 20.11 -6.20 34.08
N LEU A 12 20.18 -6.42 32.76
CA LEU A 12 21.38 -6.96 32.11
C LEU A 12 21.44 -6.47 30.65
N VAL A 13 22.50 -5.71 30.38
CA VAL A 13 22.98 -5.26 29.07
C VAL A 13 23.63 -6.45 28.37
N VAL A 14 23.27 -6.71 27.11
CA VAL A 14 24.13 -7.47 26.18
C VAL A 14 24.25 -6.66 24.89
N ALA A 15 25.43 -6.08 24.72
CA ALA A 15 25.89 -5.50 23.47
C ALA A 15 26.23 -6.65 22.51
N GLY A 16 25.55 -6.73 21.37
CA GLY A 16 25.85 -7.63 20.27
C GLY A 16 26.34 -6.82 19.07
N ALA A 17 27.59 -7.05 18.68
CA ALA A 17 28.35 -6.27 17.71
C ALA A 17 27.77 -6.31 16.29
N CYS A 18 27.70 -5.14 15.65
CA CYS A 18 27.61 -4.99 14.20
C CYS A 18 29.01 -5.12 13.58
N ALA A 19 29.19 -6.02 12.62
CA ALA A 19 30.26 -5.94 11.64
C ALA A 19 29.77 -6.47 10.29
N ALA A 20 30.00 -5.65 9.26
CA ALA A 20 29.43 -5.71 7.92
C ALA A 20 29.84 -6.95 7.11
N VAL A 21 28.92 -7.48 6.32
CA VAL A 21 29.22 -8.41 5.23
C VAL A 21 29.13 -7.66 3.90
N LEU A 22 30.18 -7.83 3.11
CA LEU A 22 30.56 -7.06 1.92
C LEU A 22 29.58 -7.24 0.75
N LEU A 23 29.28 -6.13 0.07
CA LEU A 23 28.67 -6.10 -1.27
C LEU A 23 29.64 -6.74 -2.27
N THR A 24 29.30 -7.92 -2.79
CA THR A 24 29.91 -8.47 -4.00
C THR A 24 29.21 -7.87 -5.21
N ALA A 25 29.71 -6.73 -5.66
CA ALA A 25 29.40 -6.20 -6.99
C ALA A 25 30.14 -7.04 -8.02
N CYS A 26 29.46 -8.00 -8.64
CA CYS A 26 29.97 -8.68 -9.82
C CYS A 26 29.73 -7.77 -11.03
N GLY A 27 30.83 -7.23 -11.57
CA GLY A 27 30.84 -6.48 -12.81
C GLY A 27 30.55 -7.39 -13.99
N GLY A 28 29.56 -7.00 -14.79
CA GLY A 28 29.36 -7.47 -16.16
C GLY A 28 29.99 -6.47 -17.11
N GLU A 29 31.16 -6.80 -17.61
CA GLU A 29 31.78 -6.24 -18.80
C GLU A 29 30.79 -6.24 -19.98
N SER A 30 30.64 -5.08 -20.63
CA SER A 30 30.06 -4.99 -21.96
C SER A 30 30.90 -3.98 -22.72
N GLY A 31 31.76 -4.53 -23.56
CA GLY A 31 32.62 -3.76 -24.44
C GLY A 31 31.85 -3.06 -25.57
N THR A 32 32.62 -2.21 -26.22
CA THR A 32 32.46 -1.68 -27.59
C THR A 32 31.62 -0.43 -27.75
N GLY A 33 32.30 0.62 -28.21
CA GLY A 33 31.69 1.60 -29.12
C GLY A 33 32.02 3.04 -28.78
N SER A 34 33.20 3.50 -29.21
CA SER A 34 33.38 4.93 -29.47
C SER A 34 32.54 5.30 -30.69
N SER A 35 31.70 6.32 -30.58
CA SER A 35 31.19 7.08 -31.73
C SER A 35 30.87 8.50 -31.28
N ASP A 36 31.67 9.43 -31.79
CA ASP A 36 31.37 10.85 -31.87
C ASP A 36 30.01 11.07 -32.53
N ALA A 37 29.18 11.93 -31.93
CA ALA A 37 28.14 12.66 -32.64
C ALA A 37 27.82 13.96 -31.91
N THR A 38 28.41 15.04 -32.41
CA THR A 38 27.92 16.42 -32.28
C THR A 38 26.44 16.48 -32.69
N GLY A 39 25.57 17.04 -31.83
CA GLY A 39 24.14 17.20 -32.14
C GLY A 39 23.42 18.14 -31.18
N THR A 40 23.18 19.36 -31.67
CA THR A 40 22.41 20.52 -31.19
C THR A 40 21.07 20.27 -30.45
N THR A 41 20.82 21.10 -29.43
CA THR A 41 19.57 21.70 -28.90
C THR A 41 18.23 20.93 -28.98
N ALA A 42 17.59 20.72 -27.82
CA ALA A 42 16.17 21.00 -27.61
C ALA A 42 15.84 21.21 -26.13
N VAL A 43 15.19 22.33 -25.83
CA VAL A 43 14.60 22.69 -24.54
C VAL A 43 13.36 21.81 -24.32
N PRO A 44 13.10 21.21 -23.15
CA PRO A 44 11.83 20.56 -22.91
C PRO A 44 10.73 21.62 -22.79
N THR A 45 9.84 21.68 -23.78
CA THR A 45 8.54 22.34 -23.67
C THR A 45 7.74 21.64 -22.57
N SER A 46 7.53 22.33 -21.45
CA SER A 46 6.62 21.91 -20.39
C SER A 46 5.19 21.89 -20.94
N LEU A 47 4.63 20.71 -21.17
CA LEU A 47 3.18 20.56 -21.29
C LEU A 47 2.51 20.96 -19.96
N PRO A 48 1.33 21.59 -19.98
CA PRO A 48 0.55 21.77 -18.77
C PRO A 48 0.12 20.39 -18.26
N ALA A 49 0.60 20.02 -17.07
CA ALA A 49 0.06 18.92 -16.31
C ALA A 49 -1.43 19.21 -16.04
N THR A 50 -2.32 18.50 -16.73
CA THR A 50 -3.73 18.48 -16.39
C THR A 50 -3.85 17.62 -15.14
N THR A 51 -3.71 18.24 -13.97
CA THR A 51 -4.16 17.65 -12.71
C THR A 51 -5.66 17.39 -12.86
N PRO A 52 -6.15 16.13 -12.80
CA PRO A 52 -7.57 15.91 -12.66
C PRO A 52 -7.97 16.54 -11.33
N GLY A 53 -8.66 17.68 -11.39
CA GLY A 53 -9.27 18.27 -10.22
C GLY A 53 -10.19 17.22 -9.61
N ALA A 54 -9.95 16.87 -8.34
CA ALA A 54 -10.83 16.05 -7.55
C ALA A 54 -12.17 16.77 -7.43
N THR A 55 -13.04 16.55 -8.41
CA THR A 55 -14.41 17.00 -8.36
C THR A 55 -15.10 16.04 -7.42
N THR A 56 -15.45 16.51 -6.22
CA THR A 56 -16.21 15.70 -5.26
C THR A 56 -17.50 15.25 -5.96
N PRO A 57 -17.71 13.94 -6.16
CA PRO A 57 -18.93 13.45 -6.79
C PRO A 57 -20.15 13.86 -5.97
N ALA A 58 -21.28 14.10 -6.64
CA ALA A 58 -22.54 14.35 -5.94
C ALA A 58 -22.88 13.16 -5.03
N PRO A 59 -23.50 13.39 -3.86
CA PRO A 59 -23.90 12.31 -2.95
C PRO A 59 -24.67 11.21 -3.69
N GLY A 60 -24.29 9.95 -3.49
CA GLY A 60 -24.91 8.80 -4.15
C GLY A 60 -24.31 8.43 -5.51
N THR A 61 -23.31 9.15 -6.00
CA THR A 61 -22.54 8.72 -7.18
C THR A 61 -21.52 7.64 -6.74
N PRO A 62 -21.48 6.46 -7.38
CA PRO A 62 -20.47 5.46 -7.10
C PRO A 62 -19.06 6.03 -7.31
N LEU A 63 -18.14 5.73 -6.40
CA LEU A 63 -16.73 6.06 -6.59
C LEU A 63 -16.18 5.25 -7.77
N GLU A 64 -15.69 5.96 -8.78
CA GLU A 64 -14.92 5.40 -9.88
C GLU A 64 -13.45 5.73 -9.72
N VAL A 65 -12.60 4.78 -10.08
CA VAL A 65 -11.13 4.92 -10.06
C VAL A 65 -10.56 4.45 -11.39
N SER A 66 -9.35 4.88 -11.73
CA SER A 66 -8.65 4.39 -12.92
C SER A 66 -8.33 2.89 -12.80
N ASP A 67 -8.13 2.21 -13.93
CA ASP A 67 -7.72 0.81 -13.94
C ASP A 67 -6.34 0.60 -13.26
N SER A 68 -5.46 1.61 -13.34
CA SER A 68 -4.18 1.59 -12.63
C SER A 68 -4.35 1.66 -11.11
N ALA A 69 -5.28 2.47 -10.62
CA ALA A 69 -5.61 2.56 -9.20
C ALA A 69 -6.23 1.23 -8.71
N ALA A 70 -7.14 0.65 -9.50
CA ALA A 70 -7.74 -0.65 -9.19
C ALA A 70 -6.68 -1.76 -9.10
N THR A 71 -5.77 -1.81 -10.08
CA THR A 71 -4.64 -2.76 -10.08
C THR A 71 -3.72 -2.55 -8.88
N ALA A 72 -3.39 -1.29 -8.56
CA ALA A 72 -2.55 -0.97 -7.42
C ALA A 72 -3.13 -1.47 -6.09
N LEU A 73 -4.45 -1.38 -5.88
CA LEU A 73 -5.10 -1.92 -4.69
C LEU A 73 -4.89 -3.43 -4.57
N CYS A 74 -5.10 -4.16 -5.67
CA CYS A 74 -4.90 -5.61 -5.73
C CYS A 74 -3.46 -6.02 -5.43
N GLU A 75 -2.48 -5.29 -5.99
CA GLU A 75 -1.06 -5.53 -5.75
C GLU A 75 -0.62 -5.17 -4.32
N MET A 76 -1.31 -4.25 -3.65
CA MET A 76 -1.10 -3.99 -2.22
C MET A 76 -1.69 -5.11 -1.34
N ILE A 77 -2.86 -5.64 -1.69
CA ILE A 77 -3.53 -6.70 -0.91
C ILE A 77 -2.77 -8.03 -1.00
N ARG A 78 -2.38 -8.44 -2.21
CA ARG A 78 -1.79 -9.76 -2.48
C ARG A 78 -0.64 -10.17 -1.55
N PRO A 79 0.39 -9.33 -1.31
CA PRO A 79 1.51 -9.71 -0.43
C PRO A 79 1.09 -9.87 1.03
N GLU A 80 0.02 -9.19 1.47
CA GLU A 80 -0.45 -9.22 2.85
C GLU A 80 -1.29 -10.46 3.20
N LEU A 81 -1.80 -11.19 2.20
CA LEU A 81 -2.68 -12.34 2.43
C LEU A 81 -2.04 -13.41 3.33
N SER A 82 -0.74 -13.68 3.16
CA SER A 82 -0.02 -14.60 4.04
C SER A 82 0.08 -14.06 5.47
N ASN A 83 0.42 -12.78 5.60
CA ASN A 83 0.52 -12.09 6.88
C ASN A 83 -0.81 -12.10 7.63
N TRP A 84 -1.94 -11.83 6.96
CA TRP A 84 -3.27 -11.86 7.58
C TRP A 84 -3.67 -13.24 8.07
N ARG A 85 -3.30 -14.31 7.36
CA ARG A 85 -3.52 -15.70 7.83
C ARG A 85 -2.67 -16.05 9.06
N VAL A 86 -1.44 -15.54 9.11
CA VAL A 86 -0.51 -15.81 10.22
C VAL A 86 -0.85 -15.00 11.46
N GLN A 87 -1.10 -13.70 11.31
CA GLN A 87 -1.38 -12.79 12.43
C GLN A 87 -2.86 -12.77 12.85
N GLY A 88 -3.74 -13.32 12.00
CA GLY A 88 -5.16 -13.45 12.27
C GLY A 88 -5.98 -12.19 11.96
N PRO A 89 -7.32 -12.32 12.03
CA PRO A 89 -8.25 -11.32 11.50
C PRO A 89 -8.21 -9.98 12.25
N THR A 90 -7.87 -9.95 13.54
CA THR A 90 -7.81 -8.70 14.31
C THR A 90 -6.73 -7.76 13.77
N LEU A 91 -5.48 -8.24 13.64
CA LEU A 91 -4.40 -7.43 13.08
C LEU A 91 -4.54 -7.25 11.57
N GLY A 92 -5.04 -8.27 10.87
CA GLY A 92 -5.30 -8.17 9.43
C GLY A 92 -6.30 -7.07 9.07
N ARG A 93 -7.38 -6.89 9.83
CA ARG A 93 -8.35 -5.81 9.59
C ARG A 93 -7.75 -4.42 9.84
N ILE A 94 -6.88 -4.27 10.84
CA ILE A 94 -6.13 -3.03 11.04
C ILE A 94 -5.22 -2.76 9.83
N GLY A 95 -4.52 -3.80 9.35
CA GLY A 95 -3.69 -3.74 8.14
C GLY A 95 -4.48 -3.34 6.90
N LEU A 96 -5.67 -3.92 6.68
CA LEU A 96 -6.58 -3.56 5.59
C LEU A 96 -6.95 -2.07 5.63
N ASN A 97 -7.30 -1.55 6.82
CA ASN A 97 -7.66 -0.14 6.98
C ASN A 97 -6.50 0.79 6.63
N ALA A 98 -5.30 0.51 7.15
CA ALA A 98 -4.11 1.30 6.85
C ALA A 98 -3.76 1.25 5.36
N MET A 99 -3.86 0.08 4.74
CA MET A 99 -3.59 -0.13 3.32
C MET A 99 -4.57 0.63 2.43
N VAL A 100 -5.87 0.52 2.70
CA VAL A 100 -6.88 1.25 1.91
C VAL A 100 -6.72 2.76 2.07
N HIS A 101 -6.33 3.23 3.26
CA HIS A 101 -6.03 4.65 3.48
C HIS A 101 -4.83 5.13 2.65
N ASP A 102 -3.71 4.40 2.68
CA ASP A 102 -2.52 4.69 1.87
C ASP A 102 -2.82 4.62 0.37
N TRP A 103 -3.56 3.61 -0.07
CA TRP A 103 -4.02 3.49 -1.46
C TRP A 103 -4.85 4.71 -1.87
N ALA A 104 -5.83 5.11 -1.05
CA ALA A 104 -6.69 6.25 -1.34
C ALA A 104 -5.89 7.57 -1.36
N LEU A 105 -4.90 7.72 -0.47
CA LEU A 105 -3.99 8.88 -0.48
C LEU A 105 -3.23 8.98 -1.81
N ARG A 106 -2.66 7.87 -2.29
CA ARG A 106 -1.87 7.83 -3.53
C ARG A 106 -2.69 8.03 -4.80
N ASN A 107 -4.00 7.76 -4.75
CA ASN A 107 -4.89 7.81 -5.91
C ASN A 107 -5.83 9.01 -5.86
N GLY A 108 -5.26 10.20 -5.59
CA GLY A 108 -6.00 11.47 -5.60
C GLY A 108 -6.56 11.89 -4.24
N ALA A 109 -5.98 11.39 -3.14
CA ALA A 109 -6.42 11.70 -1.78
C ALA A 109 -7.91 11.41 -1.52
N ILE A 110 -8.42 10.31 -2.08
CA ILE A 110 -9.85 9.97 -2.14
C ILE A 110 -10.42 9.31 -0.87
N ASN A 111 -9.79 9.52 0.30
CA ASN A 111 -10.20 8.85 1.55
C ASN A 111 -11.63 9.15 1.96
N ALA A 112 -12.07 10.40 1.83
CA ALA A 112 -13.43 10.80 2.18
C ALA A 112 -14.46 10.16 1.23
N GLN A 113 -14.11 10.00 -0.05
CA GLN A 113 -14.95 9.36 -1.05
C GLN A 113 -15.05 7.86 -0.81
N VAL A 114 -13.94 7.20 -0.45
CA VAL A 114 -13.95 5.78 -0.04
C VAL A 114 -14.79 5.59 1.23
N LEU A 115 -14.72 6.53 2.19
CA LEU A 115 -15.56 6.47 3.39
C LEU A 115 -17.06 6.66 3.06
N ALA A 116 -17.38 7.55 2.13
CA ALA A 116 -18.75 7.76 1.64
C ALA A 116 -19.31 6.57 0.85
N ASP A 117 -18.44 5.78 0.21
CA ASP A 117 -18.79 4.60 -0.59
C ASP A 117 -17.82 3.45 -0.33
N LYS A 118 -17.89 2.86 0.87
CA LYS A 118 -17.02 1.74 1.26
C LYS A 118 -17.14 0.55 0.31
N GLN A 119 -18.33 0.34 -0.23
CA GLN A 119 -18.63 -0.72 -1.21
C GLN A 119 -17.83 -0.58 -2.51
N SER A 120 -17.24 0.59 -2.79
CA SER A 120 -16.30 0.76 -3.90
C SER A 120 -15.12 -0.21 -3.82
N ILE A 121 -14.59 -0.51 -2.64
CA ILE A 121 -13.46 -1.44 -2.46
C ILE A 121 -13.82 -2.84 -2.95
N ASP A 122 -15.01 -3.34 -2.63
CA ASP A 122 -15.49 -4.62 -3.14
C ASP A 122 -15.75 -4.59 -4.65
N ARG A 123 -16.36 -3.53 -5.19
CA ARG A 123 -16.60 -3.42 -6.64
C ARG A 123 -15.29 -3.37 -7.44
N ILE A 124 -14.32 -2.58 -6.97
CA ILE A 124 -12.99 -2.44 -7.57
C ILE A 124 -12.29 -3.80 -7.58
N THR A 125 -12.19 -4.46 -6.42
CA THR A 125 -11.46 -5.72 -6.28
C THR A 125 -12.18 -6.90 -6.93
N THR A 126 -13.51 -6.91 -6.99
CA THR A 126 -14.29 -7.92 -7.75
C THR A 126 -13.99 -7.83 -9.25
N LYS A 127 -13.87 -6.63 -9.79
CA LYS A 127 -13.56 -6.42 -11.22
C LYS A 127 -12.09 -6.71 -11.53
N ALA A 128 -11.18 -6.26 -10.67
CA ALA A 128 -9.74 -6.27 -10.96
C ALA A 128 -9.02 -7.55 -10.50
N CYS A 129 -9.42 -8.16 -9.39
CA CYS A 129 -8.72 -9.29 -8.78
C CYS A 129 -9.64 -10.14 -7.88
N PRO A 130 -10.64 -10.83 -8.44
CA PRO A 130 -11.66 -11.52 -7.65
C PRO A 130 -11.08 -12.62 -6.74
N GLU A 131 -9.99 -13.28 -7.13
CA GLU A 131 -9.32 -14.29 -6.32
C GLU A 131 -8.63 -13.66 -5.09
N VAL A 132 -7.91 -12.56 -5.30
CA VAL A 132 -7.24 -11.80 -4.21
C VAL A 132 -8.30 -11.26 -3.24
N ARG A 133 -9.43 -10.77 -3.76
CA ARG A 133 -10.57 -10.34 -2.94
C ARG A 133 -11.09 -11.49 -2.08
N GLN A 134 -11.33 -12.65 -2.67
CA GLN A 134 -11.87 -13.79 -1.94
C GLN A 134 -10.91 -14.28 -0.86
N GLU A 135 -9.62 -14.41 -1.18
CA GLU A 135 -8.59 -14.79 -0.21
C GLU A 135 -8.47 -13.79 0.95
N ALA A 136 -8.63 -12.50 0.68
CA ALA A 136 -8.65 -11.45 1.69
C ALA A 136 -9.88 -11.57 2.61
N ILE A 137 -11.07 -11.74 2.04
CA ILE A 137 -12.33 -11.95 2.77
C ILE A 137 -12.20 -13.15 3.71
N ASP A 138 -11.67 -14.27 3.21
CA ASP A 138 -11.48 -15.50 3.98
C ASP A 138 -10.45 -15.31 5.10
N ALA A 139 -9.28 -14.73 4.79
CA ALA A 139 -8.21 -14.49 5.76
C ALA A 139 -8.63 -13.52 6.89
N LEU A 140 -9.47 -12.54 6.56
CA LEU A 140 -9.93 -11.51 7.49
C LEU A 140 -11.24 -11.88 8.20
N GLN A 141 -11.87 -13.00 7.82
CA GLN A 141 -13.17 -13.46 8.31
C GLN A 141 -14.22 -12.36 8.22
N LEU A 142 -14.35 -11.77 7.03
CA LEU A 142 -15.31 -10.72 6.73
C LEU A 142 -16.40 -11.26 5.80
N PRO A 143 -17.61 -10.69 5.79
CA PRO A 143 -18.59 -10.95 4.73
C PRO A 143 -18.17 -10.33 3.38
N ASP A 144 -17.55 -9.16 3.42
CA ASP A 144 -17.04 -8.39 2.29
C ASP A 144 -15.91 -7.45 2.77
N LEU A 145 -15.08 -6.92 1.88
CA LEU A 145 -13.95 -6.07 2.29
C LEU A 145 -14.42 -4.76 2.94
N ALA A 146 -15.50 -4.17 2.42
CA ALA A 146 -16.10 -2.93 2.90
C ALA A 146 -16.52 -3.01 4.38
N SER A 147 -17.00 -4.17 4.84
CA SER A 147 -17.39 -4.42 6.23
C SER A 147 -16.21 -4.36 7.21
N GLY A 148 -14.98 -4.56 6.71
CA GLY A 148 -13.75 -4.44 7.49
C GLY A 148 -13.22 -3.00 7.60
N LEU A 149 -13.77 -2.06 6.83
CA LEU A 149 -13.30 -0.66 6.79
C LEU A 149 -13.97 0.15 7.90
N ALA A 150 -13.16 0.70 8.79
CA ALA A 150 -13.59 1.31 10.05
C ALA A 150 -12.89 2.64 10.37
N PHE A 151 -12.09 3.19 9.45
CA PHE A 151 -11.67 4.58 9.55
C PHE A 151 -12.88 5.53 9.62
#